data_AF-A0A661TFP7-F1
#
_entry.id   AF-A0A661TFP7-F1
#
_cell.length_a   1.000
_cell.length_b   1.000
_cell.length_c   1.000
_cell.angle_alpha   90.00
_cell.angle_beta   90.00
_cell.angle_gamma   90.00
#
_symmetry.space_group_name_H-M   'P 1'
#
loop_
_entity.id
_entity.type
_entity.pdbx_description
1 polymer ?
#
loop_
_entity_poly.entity_id
_entity_poly.type
_entity_poly.pdbx_seq_one_letter_code
_entity_poly.pdbx_strand_id
1 'polypeptide(L)'
;PGLYELKGRTTLLELISTAGGLTEDAGQYAYITRMGTAHSRETDGDVIKIDLKKLVEEGTTDQNVLIHNGDSIFITKMEKIYVTGEVKYPGAYPYEKGLTVIKAITNARGFTDKASATGVQIIRKENGKERVLDRVRMDDLVKPDDVIVVPESFF
;
A
#
# COMPACT_ATOMS: atom_id res chain seq x y z
N PRO A 1 -11.59 -12.38 4.14
CA PRO A 1 -12.78 -12.31 3.26
C PRO A 1 -13.97 -12.92 4.01
N GLY A 2 -15.17 -12.37 3.84
CA GLY A 2 -16.36 -12.84 4.54
C GLY A 2 -17.64 -12.36 3.86
N LEU A 3 -18.71 -13.12 4.04
CA LEU A 3 -20.06 -12.71 3.65
C LEU A 3 -20.64 -11.88 4.80
N TYR A 4 -21.17 -10.71 4.48
CA TYR A 4 -21.77 -9.80 5.45
C TYR A 4 -23.23 -9.54 5.09
N GLU A 5 -24.10 -9.69 6.08
CA GLU A 5 -25.52 -9.38 5.93
C GLU A 5 -25.74 -7.87 6.11
N LEU A 6 -26.39 -7.24 5.13
CA LEU A 6 -26.70 -5.82 5.19
C LEU A 6 -27.92 -5.60 6.09
N LYS A 7 -27.81 -4.68 7.05
CA LYS A 7 -28.91 -4.31 7.94
C LYS A 7 -29.51 -2.98 7.49
N GLY A 8 -30.49 -3.05 6.60
CA GLY A 8 -31.14 -1.85 6.07
C GLY A 8 -30.20 -1.02 5.19
N ARG A 9 -30.14 0.30 5.42
CA ARG A 9 -29.28 1.22 4.63
C ARG A 9 -27.86 1.20 5.18
N THR A 10 -27.02 0.33 4.63
CA THR A 10 -25.61 0.20 5.03
C THR A 10 -24.67 0.97 4.09
N THR A 11 -23.76 1.75 4.67
CA THR A 11 -22.69 2.45 3.94
C THR A 11 -21.38 1.65 3.95
N LEU A 12 -20.44 1.97 3.07
CA LEU A 12 -19.12 1.33 3.05
C LEU A 12 -18.41 1.44 4.40
N LEU A 13 -18.43 2.62 5.04
CA LEU A 13 -17.79 2.83 6.34
C LEU A 13 -18.44 1.99 7.44
N GLU A 14 -19.77 1.88 7.44
CA GLU A 14 -20.50 1.04 8.40
C GLU A 14 -20.19 -0.44 8.19
N LEU A 15 -20.09 -0.88 6.94
CA LEU A 15 -19.72 -2.25 6.61
C LEU A 15 -18.30 -2.57 7.06
N ILE A 16 -17.32 -1.70 6.79
CA ILE A 16 -15.94 -1.85 7.26
C ILE A 16 -15.91 -1.91 8.80
N SER A 17 -16.68 -1.04 9.47
CA SER A 17 -16.76 -1.03 10.94
C SER A 17 -17.35 -2.34 11.47
N THR A 18 -18.40 -2.86 10.83
CA THR A 18 -19.04 -4.14 11.18
C THR A 18 -18.09 -5.32 10.93
N ALA A 19 -17.22 -5.21 9.93
CA ALA A 19 -16.17 -6.19 9.63
C ALA A 19 -14.98 -6.15 10.60
N GLY A 20 -14.96 -5.23 11.58
CA GLY A 20 -13.88 -5.08 12.55
C GLY A 20 -12.83 -4.02 12.19
N GLY A 21 -13.08 -3.21 11.16
CA GLY A 21 -12.18 -2.15 10.70
C GLY A 21 -11.23 -2.60 9.58
N LEU A 22 -10.33 -1.69 9.19
CA LEU A 22 -9.23 -1.99 8.26
C LEU A 22 -8.11 -2.72 9.01
N THR A 23 -7.50 -3.70 8.34
CA THR A 23 -6.31 -4.39 8.85
C THR A 23 -5.05 -3.55 8.63
N GLU A 24 -3.97 -3.85 9.36
CA GLU A 24 -2.68 -3.15 9.19
C GLU A 24 -2.06 -3.34 7.79
N ASP A 25 -2.45 -4.41 7.07
CA ASP A 25 -2.03 -4.69 5.70
C ASP A 25 -3.01 -4.16 4.64
N ALA A 26 -4.05 -3.43 5.04
CA ALA A 26 -4.98 -2.81 4.12
C ALA A 26 -4.29 -1.67 3.35
N GLY A 27 -4.46 -1.68 2.04
CA GLY A 27 -3.99 -0.64 1.13
C GLY A 27 -4.94 0.54 1.06
N GLN A 28 -4.53 1.55 0.28
CA GLN A 28 -5.24 2.81 0.15
C GLN A 28 -6.61 2.69 -0.54
N TYR A 29 -6.83 1.67 -1.37
CA TYR A 29 -8.02 1.61 -2.21
C TYR A 29 -8.94 0.43 -1.88
N ALA A 30 -10.24 0.67 -1.95
CA ALA A 30 -11.27 -0.36 -2.08
C ALA A 30 -11.91 -0.30 -3.47
N TYR A 31 -12.26 -1.47 -4.00
CA TYR A 31 -13.00 -1.63 -5.23
C TYR A 31 -14.32 -2.31 -4.92
N ILE A 32 -15.41 -1.68 -5.32
CA ILE A 32 -16.76 -2.26 -5.24
C ILE A 32 -17.14 -2.68 -6.64
N THR A 33 -17.37 -3.97 -6.84
CA THR A 33 -17.91 -4.51 -8.09
C THR A 33 -19.39 -4.78 -7.90
N ARG A 34 -20.21 -4.04 -8.64
CA ARG A 34 -21.66 -4.26 -8.69
C ARG A 34 -22.01 -5.05 -9.94
N MET A 35 -22.60 -6.22 -9.75
CA MET A 35 -23.15 -7.00 -10.86
C MET A 35 -24.33 -6.20 -11.45
N GLY A 36 -24.12 -5.59 -12.62
CA GLY A 36 -25.16 -4.85 -13.33
C GLY A 36 -26.32 -5.76 -13.70
N THR A 37 -27.54 -5.22 -13.68
CA THR A 37 -28.70 -5.87 -14.30
C THR A 37 -28.42 -6.12 -15.78
N ALA A 38 -28.95 -7.22 -16.33
CA ALA A 38 -28.69 -7.82 -17.65
C ALA A 38 -28.90 -6.95 -18.92
N HIS A 39 -28.81 -5.62 -18.83
CA HIS A 39 -28.96 -4.66 -19.92
C HIS A 39 -27.73 -3.76 -20.14
N SER A 40 -26.70 -3.84 -19.31
CA SER A 40 -25.36 -3.35 -19.65
C SER A 40 -24.68 -4.41 -20.52
N ARG A 41 -24.55 -4.12 -21.82
CA ARG A 41 -23.83 -4.96 -22.78
C ARG A 41 -22.48 -5.36 -22.19
N GLU A 42 -22.25 -6.67 -22.12
CA GLU A 42 -20.97 -7.37 -22.07
C GLU A 42 -19.77 -6.60 -21.46
N THR A 43 -19.26 -7.11 -20.33
CA THR A 43 -17.91 -6.93 -19.76
C THR A 43 -17.55 -5.73 -18.87
N ASP A 44 -18.47 -4.88 -18.44
CA ASP A 44 -18.14 -3.89 -17.40
C ASP A 44 -19.24 -3.85 -16.33
N GLY A 45 -19.04 -4.60 -15.24
CA GLY A 45 -19.77 -4.31 -14.01
C GLY A 45 -19.31 -2.95 -13.50
N ASP A 46 -20.18 -2.17 -12.86
CA ASP A 46 -19.77 -0.88 -12.30
C ASP A 46 -18.70 -1.12 -11.23
N VAL A 47 -17.44 -0.83 -11.55
CA VAL A 47 -16.32 -0.87 -10.60
C VAL A 47 -16.14 0.51 -9.99
N ILE A 48 -16.57 0.65 -8.75
CA ILE A 48 -16.44 1.89 -7.99
C ILE A 48 -15.13 1.83 -7.21
N LYS A 49 -14.20 2.71 -7.55
CA LYS A 49 -12.93 2.86 -6.83
C LYS A 49 -13.07 3.89 -5.71
N ILE A 50 -12.74 3.48 -4.49
CA ILE A 50 -12.79 4.29 -3.27
C ILE A 50 -11.38 4.47 -2.71
N ASP A 51 -11.03 5.69 -2.32
CA ASP A 51 -9.82 6.02 -1.58
C ASP A 51 -10.12 5.94 -0.07
N LEU A 52 -9.74 4.83 0.54
CA LEU A 52 -9.98 4.55 1.96
C LEU A 52 -9.25 5.53 2.87
N LYS A 53 -8.09 6.06 2.44
CA LYS A 53 -7.36 7.05 3.24
C LYS A 53 -8.19 8.32 3.41
N LYS A 54 -8.77 8.81 2.31
CA LYS A 54 -9.66 9.99 2.35
C LYS A 54 -10.95 9.71 3.11
N LEU A 55 -11.54 8.54 2.91
CA LEU A 55 -12.79 8.17 3.56
C LEU A 55 -12.64 8.06 5.09
N VAL A 56 -11.53 7.47 5.56
CA VAL A 56 -11.31 7.18 6.98
C VAL A 56 -10.62 8.32 7.72
N GLU A 57 -9.59 8.94 7.13
CA GLU A 57 -8.79 9.98 7.81
C GLU A 57 -9.35 11.39 7.59
N GLU A 58 -9.78 11.71 6.36
CA GLU A 58 -10.26 13.06 6.01
C GLU A 58 -11.77 13.22 6.26
N GLY A 59 -12.48 12.12 6.52
CA GLY A 59 -13.92 12.11 6.80
C GLY A 59 -14.78 12.51 5.61
N THR A 60 -14.23 12.43 4.39
CA THR A 60 -14.93 12.91 3.19
C THR A 60 -16.07 11.96 2.84
N THR A 61 -17.31 12.48 2.94
CA THR A 61 -18.53 11.69 2.73
C THR A 61 -18.86 11.44 1.26
N ASP A 62 -18.18 12.11 0.33
CA ASP A 62 -18.34 11.93 -1.11
C ASP A 62 -18.01 10.50 -1.57
N GLN A 63 -17.12 9.82 -0.84
CA GLN A 63 -16.71 8.45 -1.09
C GLN A 63 -17.40 7.42 -0.20
N ASN A 64 -18.30 7.84 0.71
CA ASN A 64 -19.04 6.91 1.57
C ASN A 64 -20.26 6.34 0.85
N VAL A 65 -20.00 5.40 -0.08
CA VAL A 65 -21.02 4.83 -0.96
C VAL A 65 -21.97 3.88 -0.21
N LEU A 66 -23.24 3.87 -0.62
CA LEU A 66 -24.23 2.89 -0.16
C LEU A 66 -23.94 1.52 -0.78
N ILE A 67 -23.89 0.49 0.07
CA ILE A 67 -23.68 -0.89 -0.35
C ILE A 67 -25.02 -1.52 -0.72
N HIS A 68 -25.03 -2.30 -1.80
CA HIS A 68 -26.20 -3.02 -2.27
C HIS A 68 -26.00 -4.53 -2.17
N ASN A 69 -27.12 -5.25 -2.15
CA ASN A 69 -27.09 -6.71 -2.17
C ASN A 69 -26.41 -7.17 -3.48
N GLY A 70 -25.45 -8.09 -3.34
CA GLY A 70 -24.66 -8.59 -4.47
C GLY A 70 -23.40 -7.78 -4.80
N ASP A 71 -23.14 -6.67 -4.09
CA ASP A 71 -21.86 -5.95 -4.21
C ASP A 71 -20.71 -6.83 -3.68
N SER A 72 -19.62 -6.90 -4.46
CA SER A 72 -18.36 -7.51 -4.02
C SER A 72 -17.36 -6.42 -3.71
N ILE A 73 -16.77 -6.44 -2.51
CA ILE A 73 -15.84 -5.40 -2.05
C ILE A 73 -14.47 -6.01 -1.85
N PHE A 74 -13.49 -5.44 -2.56
CA PHE A 74 -12.11 -5.84 -2.50
C PHE A 74 -11.24 -4.67 -2.02
N ILE A 75 -10.60 -4.86 -0.86
CA ILE A 75 -9.62 -3.90 -0.33
C ILE A 75 -8.24 -4.31 -0.81
N THR A 76 -7.51 -3.36 -1.40
CA THR A 76 -6.13 -3.56 -1.84
C THR A 76 -5.23 -3.92 -0.67
N LYS A 77 -4.08 -4.53 -0.95
CA LYS A 77 -3.03 -4.68 0.05
C LYS A 77 -2.15 -3.45 0.07
N MET A 78 -1.61 -3.14 1.24
CA MET A 78 -0.61 -2.11 1.42
C MET A 78 0.65 -2.47 0.63
N GLU A 79 1.08 -1.57 -0.25
CA GLU A 79 2.36 -1.67 -0.93
C GLU A 79 3.49 -1.48 0.09
N LYS A 80 4.60 -2.20 -0.09
CA LYS A 80 5.72 -2.19 0.86
C LYS A 80 7.04 -1.97 0.16
N ILE A 81 8.02 -1.50 0.91
CA ILE A 81 9.44 -1.57 0.59
C ILE A 81 10.16 -2.36 1.69
N TYR A 82 11.34 -2.84 1.39
CA TYR A 82 12.16 -3.60 2.33
C TYR A 82 13.46 -2.84 2.58
N VAL A 83 13.87 -2.72 3.84
CA VAL A 83 15.16 -2.12 4.21
C VAL A 83 15.97 -3.17 4.95
N THR A 84 17.21 -3.40 4.53
CA THR A 84 18.09 -4.42 5.10
C THR A 84 19.55 -3.96 5.17
N GLY A 85 20.38 -4.72 5.88
CA GLY A 85 21.78 -4.42 6.14
C GLY A 85 21.98 -3.53 7.37
N GLU A 86 22.92 -2.59 7.29
CA GLU A 86 23.38 -1.73 8.39
C GLU A 86 22.41 -0.57 8.69
N VAL A 87 21.18 -0.93 9.06
CA VAL A 87 20.16 -0.04 9.65
C VAL A 87 19.75 -0.55 11.02
N LYS A 88 19.26 0.33 11.89
CA LYS A 88 18.91 -0.05 13.27
C LYS A 88 17.73 -1.01 13.35
N TYR A 89 16.80 -0.92 12.40
CA TYR A 89 15.64 -1.80 12.34
C TYR A 89 15.41 -2.29 10.90
N PRO A 90 16.03 -3.41 10.49
CA PRO A 90 15.74 -4.04 9.21
C PRO A 90 14.30 -4.58 9.17
N GLY A 91 13.65 -4.52 8.00
CA GLY A 91 12.29 -5.04 7.86
C GLY A 91 11.53 -4.50 6.66
N ALA A 92 10.24 -4.85 6.61
CA ALA A 92 9.29 -4.33 5.64
C ALA A 92 8.60 -3.07 6.18
N TYR A 93 8.44 -2.07 5.31
CA TYR A 93 7.85 -0.78 5.65
C TYR A 93 6.76 -0.42 4.64
N PRO A 94 5.71 0.31 5.06
CA PRO A 94 4.70 0.82 4.14
C PRO A 94 5.34 1.72 3.08
N TYR A 95 4.94 1.51 1.83
CA TYR A 95 5.25 2.42 0.74
C TYR A 95 4.21 3.53 0.68
N GLU A 96 4.70 4.77 0.55
CA GLU A 96 3.86 5.93 0.27
C GLU A 96 4.38 6.62 -1.00
N LYS A 97 3.46 7.24 -1.76
CA LYS A 97 3.85 7.98 -2.96
C LYS A 97 4.82 9.11 -2.60
N GLY A 98 5.98 9.13 -3.26
CA GLY A 98 7.02 10.12 -3.00
C GLY A 98 7.95 9.74 -1.83
N LEU A 99 7.95 8.47 -1.41
CA LEU A 99 8.94 7.94 -0.49
C LEU A 99 10.34 8.00 -1.12
N THR A 100 11.32 8.50 -0.35
CA THR A 100 12.72 8.61 -0.75
C THR A 100 13.59 7.65 0.07
N VAL A 101 14.81 7.39 -0.41
CA VAL A 101 15.79 6.55 0.31
C VAL A 101 16.01 7.05 1.74
N ILE A 102 16.19 8.35 1.95
CA ILE A 102 16.38 8.91 3.30
C ILE A 102 15.18 8.68 4.22
N LYS A 103 13.95 8.82 3.70
CA LYS A 103 12.75 8.58 4.49
C LYS A 103 12.60 7.10 4.84
N ALA A 104 12.88 6.20 3.89
CA ALA A 104 12.85 4.77 4.14
C ALA A 104 13.87 4.34 5.20
N ILE A 105 15.09 4.89 5.16
CA ILE A 105 16.13 4.64 6.17
C ILE A 105 15.74 5.26 7.52
N THR A 106 15.09 6.42 7.51
CA THR A 106 14.54 7.04 8.73
C THR A 106 13.46 6.16 9.36
N ASN A 107 12.58 5.57 8.56
CA ASN A 107 11.59 4.59 9.03
C ASN A 107 12.28 3.36 9.67
N ALA A 108 13.43 2.96 9.14
CA ALA A 108 14.32 1.95 9.72
C ALA A 108 15.16 2.44 10.92
N ARG A 109 14.79 3.58 11.52
CA ARG A 109 15.44 4.24 12.67
C ARG A 109 16.88 4.71 12.42
N GLY A 110 17.22 4.93 11.15
CA GLY A 110 18.53 5.38 10.72
C GLY A 110 19.55 4.26 10.58
N PHE A 111 20.75 4.65 10.19
CA PHE A 111 21.91 3.78 10.05
C PHE A 111 22.42 3.25 11.38
N THR A 112 23.11 2.11 11.34
CA THR A 112 24.03 1.71 12.42
C THR A 112 25.35 2.48 12.31
N ASP A 113 26.19 2.40 13.33
CA ASP A 113 27.52 3.06 13.32
C ASP A 113 28.50 2.43 12.32
N LYS A 114 28.15 1.26 11.78
CA LYS A 114 28.96 0.52 10.81
C LYS A 114 28.53 0.75 9.37
N ALA A 115 27.47 1.52 9.14
CA ALA A 115 26.89 1.66 7.81
C ALA A 115 27.79 2.45 6.85
N SER A 116 27.85 2.01 5.60
CA SER A 116 28.37 2.82 4.49
C SER A 116 27.23 3.60 3.82
N ALA A 117 27.03 4.84 4.26
CA ALA A 117 25.96 5.70 3.73
C ALA A 117 26.12 6.04 2.24
N THR A 118 27.34 5.98 1.69
CA THR A 118 27.60 6.22 0.26
C THR A 118 27.45 4.97 -0.59
N GLY A 119 27.37 3.79 0.05
CA GLY A 119 27.27 2.49 -0.60
C GLY A 119 25.84 1.96 -0.71
N VAL A 120 24.82 2.75 -0.34
CA VAL A 120 23.42 2.29 -0.38
C VAL A 120 23.04 1.85 -1.79
N GLN A 121 22.34 0.72 -1.87
CA GLN A 121 21.86 0.11 -3.10
C GLN A 121 20.34 -0.06 -3.05
N ILE A 122 19.71 -0.07 -4.22
CA ILE A 122 18.32 -0.52 -4.38
C ILE A 122 18.31 -1.72 -5.32
N ILE A 123 17.75 -2.83 -4.85
CA ILE A 123 17.36 -3.95 -5.71
C ILE A 123 15.92 -3.72 -6.12
N ARG A 124 15.68 -3.58 -7.43
CA ARG A 124 14.39 -3.23 -8.00
C ARG A 124 13.98 -4.25 -9.06
N LYS A 125 12.74 -4.70 -9.01
CA LYS A 125 12.16 -5.56 -10.06
C LYS A 125 11.43 -4.70 -11.09
N GLU A 126 11.96 -4.65 -12.32
CA GLU A 126 11.35 -3.95 -13.45
C GLU A 126 11.12 -4.95 -14.59
N ASN A 127 9.86 -5.04 -15.06
CA ASN A 127 9.47 -5.95 -16.15
C ASN A 127 9.86 -7.42 -15.89
N GLY A 128 9.76 -7.86 -14.64
CA GLY A 128 10.10 -9.23 -14.23
C GLY A 128 11.60 -9.50 -14.05
N LYS A 129 12.47 -8.52 -14.33
CA LYS A 129 13.92 -8.64 -14.15
C LYS A 129 14.37 -7.83 -12.93
N GLU A 130 15.29 -8.39 -12.16
CA GLU A 130 15.93 -7.67 -11.08
C GLU A 130 17.06 -6.79 -11.61
N ARG A 131 17.13 -5.57 -11.10
CA ARG A 131 18.18 -4.59 -11.38
C ARG A 131 18.70 -4.06 -10.06
N VAL A 132 20.02 -4.02 -9.93
CA VAL A 132 20.69 -3.33 -8.83
C VAL A 132 21.00 -1.91 -9.25
N LEU A 133 20.59 -0.95 -8.43
CA LEU A 133 20.95 0.45 -8.54
C LEU A 133 22.03 0.72 -7.49
N ASP A 134 23.26 0.91 -7.93
CA ASP A 134 24.40 1.20 -7.06
C ASP A 134 24.51 2.68 -6.73
N ARG A 135 25.02 2.98 -5.52
CA ARG A 135 25.32 4.34 -5.06
C ARG A 135 24.14 5.28 -5.23
N VAL A 136 22.96 4.83 -4.80
CA VAL A 136 21.75 5.65 -4.87
C VAL A 136 21.88 6.88 -3.98
N ARG A 137 21.26 7.96 -4.42
CA ARG A 137 21.25 9.19 -3.64
C ARG A 137 20.15 9.12 -2.59
N MET A 138 20.34 9.85 -1.50
CA MET A 138 19.39 9.90 -0.38
C MET A 138 18.04 10.51 -0.78
N ASP A 139 18.03 11.36 -1.82
CA ASP A 139 16.85 11.99 -2.41
C ASP A 139 16.18 11.14 -3.52
N ASP A 140 16.77 10.00 -3.90
CA ASP A 140 16.19 9.13 -4.93
C ASP A 140 14.85 8.54 -4.45
N LEU A 141 13.91 8.46 -5.39
CA LEU A 141 12.60 7.87 -5.16
C LEU A 141 12.67 6.34 -5.15
N VAL A 142 12.02 5.76 -4.16
CA VAL A 142 11.78 4.32 -4.08
C VAL A 142 10.46 3.97 -4.75
N LYS A 143 10.30 2.70 -5.11
CA LYS A 143 9.09 2.13 -5.72
C LYS A 143 8.57 0.98 -4.84
N PRO A 144 7.29 0.60 -4.99
CA PRO A 144 6.79 -0.63 -4.39
C PRO A 144 7.70 -1.82 -4.69
N ASP A 145 7.86 -2.70 -3.70
CA ASP A 145 8.69 -3.90 -3.70
C ASP A 145 10.21 -3.67 -3.84
N ASP A 146 10.70 -2.42 -3.80
CA ASP A 146 12.13 -2.15 -3.73
C ASP A 146 12.75 -2.74 -2.44
N VAL A 147 13.95 -3.29 -2.57
CA VAL A 147 14.81 -3.68 -1.44
C VAL A 147 15.98 -2.71 -1.34
N ILE A 148 15.98 -1.90 -0.29
CA ILE A 148 17.06 -0.98 0.04
C ILE A 148 18.09 -1.74 0.88
N VAL A 149 19.30 -1.84 0.36
CA VAL A 149 20.42 -2.54 1.00
C VAL A 149 21.43 -1.51 1.47
N VAL A 150 21.71 -1.51 2.77
CA VAL A 150 22.75 -0.67 3.37
C VAL A 150 23.96 -1.55 3.71
N PRO A 151 25.09 -1.43 3.00
CA PRO A 151 26.25 -2.25 3.26
C PRO A 151 27.01 -1.79 4.52
N GLU A 152 27.79 -2.71 5.09
CA GLU A 152 28.80 -2.41 6.10
C GLU A 152 29.96 -1.60 5.50
N SER A 153 30.51 -0.70 6.28
CA SER A 153 31.67 0.09 5.91
C SER A 153 32.94 -0.68 6.24
N PHE A 154 33.76 -0.92 5.23
CA PHE A 154 35.10 -1.49 5.38
C PHE A 154 36.10 -0.33 5.52
N PHE A 155 36.32 0.15 6.76
CA PHE A 155 37.37 1.10 7.10
C PHE A 155 38.41 0.42 7.99
#